data_AF-A0A3C2CJD4-F1
#
_entry.id   AF-A0A3C2CJD4-F1
#
_cell.length_a   1.000
_cell.length_b   1.000
_cell.length_c   1.000
_cell.angle_alpha   90.00
_cell.angle_beta   90.00
_cell.angle_gamma   90.00
#
_symmetry.space_group_name_H-M   'P 1'
#
loop_
_entity.id
_entity.type
_entity.pdbx_description
1 polymer ?
#
loop_
_entity_poly.entity_id
_entity_poly.type
_entity_poly.pdbx_seq_one_letter_code
_entity_poly.pdbx_strand_id
1 'polypeptide(L)'
;MAESSTLSGEKELQIRWMGKVRYRDALALQQAINRFEQGNYLLLLEHHPVYTMGIRASLDNLNIEPEKVGAELEKANRGGDITFHGPGQLVGYPLLQLDSKRGGGMADTAAYV
;
A
#
# COMPACT_ATOMS: atom_id res chain seq x y z
N MET A 1 -7.84 36.32 -22.37
CA MET A 1 -6.44 35.88 -22.17
C MET A 1 -6.35 35.36 -20.74
N ALA A 2 -6.20 34.09 -20.41
CA ALA A 2 -6.28 32.83 -21.15
C ALA A 2 -7.15 31.90 -20.28
N GLU A 3 -8.12 31.23 -20.89
CA GLU A 3 -8.86 30.15 -20.21
C GLU A 3 -7.92 28.96 -20.09
N SER A 4 -7.61 28.58 -18.85
CA SER A 4 -6.88 27.34 -18.57
C SER A 4 -7.83 26.19 -18.85
N SER A 5 -7.69 25.59 -20.04
CA SER A 5 -8.35 24.35 -20.38
C SER A 5 -7.78 23.24 -19.50
N THR A 6 -8.45 22.92 -18.40
CA THR A 6 -8.24 21.64 -17.70
C THR A 6 -8.46 20.52 -18.71
N LEU A 7 -7.38 19.85 -19.08
CA LEU A 7 -7.40 18.59 -19.79
C LEU A 7 -8.32 17.63 -19.03
N SER A 8 -9.40 17.22 -19.65
CA SER A 8 -10.24 16.14 -19.15
C SER A 8 -9.43 14.84 -19.12
N GLY A 9 -9.17 14.27 -17.94
CA GLY A 9 -8.85 12.84 -17.84
C GLY A 9 -7.99 12.39 -16.66
N GLU A 10 -7.03 13.19 -16.20
CA GLU A 10 -6.09 12.71 -15.18
C GLU A 10 -6.55 13.05 -13.76
N LYS A 11 -6.80 12.02 -12.96
CA LYS A 11 -7.11 12.19 -11.54
C LYS A 11 -5.84 12.62 -10.79
N GLU A 12 -5.91 13.80 -10.18
CA GLU A 12 -4.83 14.37 -9.36
C GLU A 12 -4.36 13.38 -8.28
N LEU A 13 -3.04 13.25 -8.12
CA LEU A 13 -2.43 12.40 -7.09
C LEU A 13 -2.43 13.13 -5.75
N GLN A 14 -3.22 12.63 -4.80
CA GLN A 14 -3.25 13.16 -3.44
C GLN A 14 -2.18 12.50 -2.57
N ILE A 15 -1.20 13.28 -2.12
CA ILE A 15 -0.12 12.80 -1.26
C ILE A 15 -0.46 13.08 0.21
N ARG A 16 -0.38 12.07 1.07
CA ARG A 16 -0.70 12.20 2.51
C ARG A 16 0.42 11.63 3.37
N TRP A 17 0.97 12.45 4.26
CA TRP A 17 1.84 12.00 5.35
C TRP A 17 0.99 11.59 6.55
N MET A 18 1.09 10.33 6.98
CA MET A 18 0.29 9.78 8.08
C MET A 18 1.06 9.69 9.40
N GLY A 19 2.37 9.96 9.40
CA GLY A 19 3.22 9.74 10.56
C GLY A 19 3.42 8.26 10.85
N LYS A 20 3.47 7.91 12.13
CA LYS A 20 3.66 6.54 12.59
C LYS A 20 2.32 5.88 12.91
N VAL A 21 2.02 4.76 12.26
CA VAL A 21 0.72 4.08 12.36
C VAL A 21 0.88 2.56 12.50
N ARG A 22 -0.07 1.88 13.14
CA ARG A 22 -0.08 0.40 13.14
C ARG A 22 -0.42 -0.11 11.75
N TYR A 23 0.05 -1.32 11.43
CA TYR A 23 -0.19 -1.92 10.12
C TYR A 23 -1.68 -2.09 9.83
N ARG A 24 -2.44 -2.62 10.80
CA ARG A 24 -3.89 -2.86 10.66
C ARG A 24 -4.68 -1.59 10.36
N ASP A 25 -4.32 -0.49 11.00
CA ASP A 25 -5.01 0.80 10.83
C ASP A 25 -4.75 1.37 9.42
N ALA A 26 -3.51 1.28 8.93
CA ALA A 26 -3.19 1.65 7.56
C ALA A 26 -3.87 0.72 6.53
N LEU A 27 -3.95 -0.59 6.79
CA LEU A 27 -4.65 -1.53 5.92
C LEU A 27 -6.15 -1.22 5.85
N ALA A 28 -6.78 -0.91 6.97
CA ALA A 28 -8.19 -0.51 7.02
C ALA A 28 -8.44 0.77 6.21
N LEU A 29 -7.53 1.76 6.30
CA LEU A 29 -7.60 2.97 5.49
C LEU A 29 -7.47 2.68 3.99
N GLN A 30 -6.49 1.85 3.59
CA GLN A 30 -6.33 1.44 2.19
C GLN A 30 -7.60 0.76 1.65
N GLN A 31 -8.22 -0.11 2.45
CA GLN A 31 -9.47 -0.79 2.08
C GLN A 31 -10.65 0.17 1.99
N ALA A 32 -10.73 1.17 2.87
CA ALA A 32 -11.76 2.20 2.83
C ALA A 32 -11.61 3.08 1.59
N ILE A 33 -10.41 3.56 1.29
CA ILE A 33 -10.10 4.34 0.09
C ILE A 33 -10.47 3.52 -1.16
N ASN A 34 -9.99 2.28 -1.27
CA ASN A 34 -10.28 1.43 -2.43
C ASN A 34 -11.78 1.15 -2.63
N ARG A 35 -12.58 1.15 -1.56
CA ARG A 35 -14.01 0.87 -1.61
C ARG A 35 -14.86 2.11 -1.91
N PHE A 36 -14.48 3.25 -1.33
CA PHE A 36 -15.35 4.43 -1.26
C PHE A 36 -14.81 5.64 -2.00
N GLU A 37 -13.50 5.74 -2.20
CA GLU A 37 -12.86 6.90 -2.81
C GLU A 37 -12.35 6.53 -4.21
N GLN A 38 -12.89 7.18 -5.25
CA GLN A 38 -12.43 6.98 -6.63
C GLN A 38 -11.32 7.95 -7.03
N GLY A 39 -10.24 8.02 -6.26
CA GLY A 39 -9.10 8.93 -6.47
C GLY A 39 -7.74 8.22 -6.53
N ASN A 40 -6.69 8.97 -6.86
CA ASN A 40 -5.31 8.52 -6.80
C ASN A 40 -4.67 9.04 -5.51
N TYR A 41 -4.06 8.15 -4.72
CA TYR A 41 -3.43 8.51 -3.45
C TYR A 41 -2.01 7.95 -3.35
N LEU A 42 -1.14 8.70 -2.70
CA LEU A 42 0.13 8.20 -2.17
C LEU A 42 0.15 8.42 -0.66
N LEU A 43 -0.02 7.35 0.09
CA LEU A 43 0.13 7.39 1.55
C LEU A 43 1.59 7.16 1.91
N LEU A 44 2.19 8.10 2.64
CA LEU A 44 3.54 8.02 3.18
C LEU A 44 3.47 7.91 4.69
N LEU A 45 4.16 6.94 5.26
CA LEU A 45 4.08 6.64 6.69
C LEU A 45 5.28 5.83 7.18
N GLU A 46 5.32 5.64 8.50
CA GLU A 46 6.16 4.63 9.16
C GLU A 46 5.27 3.69 9.96
N HIS A 47 5.71 2.44 10.13
CA HIS A 47 5.00 1.49 10.97
C HIS A 47 5.59 1.34 12.36
N HIS A 48 4.73 0.99 13.32
CA HIS A 48 5.21 0.24 14.49
C HIS A 48 5.85 -1.08 14.03
N PRO A 49 6.80 -1.67 14.78
CA PRO A 49 7.45 -2.92 14.39
C PRO A 49 6.42 -3.99 14.00
N VAL A 50 6.53 -4.53 12.79
CA VAL A 50 5.58 -5.50 12.24
C VAL A 50 6.24 -6.37 11.19
N TYR A 51 6.00 -7.67 11.27
CA TYR A 51 6.23 -8.61 10.18
C TYR A 51 4.93 -8.76 9.39
N THR A 52 5.03 -8.68 8.07
CA THR A 52 3.88 -8.91 7.18
C THR A 52 4.13 -10.13 6.30
N MET A 53 3.15 -11.01 6.22
CA MET A 53 3.20 -12.21 5.38
C MET A 53 2.49 -11.94 4.06
N GLY A 54 3.23 -11.88 2.95
CA GLY A 54 2.67 -11.81 1.60
C GLY A 54 1.99 -13.12 1.16
N ILE A 55 1.38 -13.12 -0.02
CA ILE A 55 0.61 -14.27 -0.54
C ILE A 55 1.44 -15.54 -0.77
N ARG A 56 2.77 -15.44 -0.86
CA ARG A 56 3.70 -16.58 -1.03
C ARG A 56 4.49 -16.89 0.24
N ALA A 57 4.12 -16.27 1.37
CA ALA A 57 4.90 -16.37 2.58
C ALA A 57 4.78 -17.73 3.27
N SER A 58 5.90 -18.23 3.77
CA SER A 58 5.97 -19.36 4.71
C SER A 58 6.43 -18.89 6.08
N LEU A 59 5.86 -19.45 7.15
CA LEU A 59 6.35 -19.21 8.52
C LEU A 59 7.78 -19.72 8.72
N ASP A 60 8.28 -20.61 7.87
CA ASP A 60 9.67 -21.08 7.93
C ASP A 60 10.68 -19.95 7.68
N ASN A 61 10.26 -18.89 6.98
CA ASN A 61 11.08 -17.70 6.72
C ASN A 61 11.04 -16.69 7.88
N LEU A 62 10.32 -17.00 8.97
CA LEU A 62 10.25 -16.19 10.17
C LEU A 62 11.34 -16.65 11.17
N ASN A 63 12.50 -16.01 11.10
CA ASN A 63 13.68 -16.40 11.90
C ASN A 63 13.56 -16.11 13.41
N ILE A 64 12.58 -15.29 13.81
CA ILE A 64 12.38 -14.89 15.21
C ILE A 64 10.90 -14.71 15.48
N GLU A 65 10.45 -15.15 16.66
CA GLU A 65 9.09 -14.87 17.13
C GLU A 65 8.90 -13.34 17.27
N PRO A 66 7.93 -12.74 16.56
CA PRO A 66 7.73 -11.29 16.51
C PRO A 66 7.60 -10.64 17.90
N GLU A 67 6.93 -11.32 18.83
CA GLU A 67 6.75 -10.88 20.21
C GLU A 67 8.08 -10.64 20.93
N LYS A 68 9.13 -11.43 20.63
CA LYS A 68 10.47 -11.29 21.24
C LYS A 68 11.17 -9.99 20.86
N VAL A 69 10.76 -9.35 19.77
CA VAL A 69 11.29 -8.06 19.30
C VAL A 69 10.24 -6.94 19.37
N GLY A 70 9.11 -7.20 20.06
CA GLY A 70 8.02 -6.24 20.19
C GLY A 70 7.34 -5.90 18.85
N ALA A 71 7.31 -6.86 17.92
CA ALA A 71 6.68 -6.71 16.61
C ALA A 71 5.36 -7.47 16.50
N GLU A 72 4.41 -6.89 15.76
CA GLU A 72 3.18 -7.58 15.35
C GLU A 72 3.47 -8.56 14.19
N LEU A 73 2.58 -9.53 13.97
CA LEU A 73 2.59 -10.41 12.79
C LEU A 73 1.24 -10.31 12.08
N GLU A 74 1.25 -9.84 10.83
CA GLU A 74 0.03 -9.58 10.08
C GLU A 74 0.04 -10.27 8.71
N LYS A 75 -1.13 -10.72 8.25
CA LYS A 75 -1.30 -11.24 6.89
C LYS A 75 -1.57 -10.09 5.93
N ALA A 76 -0.90 -10.10 4.78
CA ALA A 76 -1.00 -9.06 3.78
C ALA A 76 -1.38 -9.65 2.42
N ASN A 77 -2.35 -9.05 1.73
CA ASN A 77 -2.73 -9.43 0.37
C ASN A 77 -1.82 -8.75 -0.67
N ARG A 78 -0.50 -8.86 -0.48
CA ARG A 78 0.53 -8.35 -1.40
C ARG A 78 1.35 -9.50 -1.95
N GLY A 79 1.94 -9.29 -3.12
CA GLY A 79 2.98 -10.16 -3.66
C GLY A 79 4.17 -10.32 -2.70
N GLY A 80 4.98 -11.35 -2.97
CA GLY A 80 6.20 -11.64 -2.22
C GLY A 80 6.00 -12.46 -0.96
N ASP A 81 7.09 -12.59 -0.21
CA ASP A 81 7.25 -13.41 1.00
C ASP A 81 7.04 -12.53 2.26
N ILE A 82 7.59 -12.96 3.40
CA ILE A 82 7.68 -12.19 4.64
C ILE A 82 8.56 -10.95 4.46
N THR A 83 8.16 -9.83 5.06
CA THR A 83 9.01 -8.65 5.24
C THR A 83 8.77 -8.01 6.59
N PHE A 84 9.70 -7.17 7.03
CA PHE A 84 9.61 -6.38 8.26
C PHE A 84 9.47 -4.89 7.95
N HIS A 85 8.63 -4.22 8.74
CA HIS A 85 8.53 -2.76 8.78
C HIS A 85 8.67 -2.24 10.21
N GLY A 86 9.23 -1.05 10.36
CA GLY A 86 9.43 -0.44 11.67
C GLY A 86 9.88 1.02 11.60
N PRO A 87 10.15 1.64 12.77
CA PRO A 87 10.56 3.03 12.86
C PRO A 87 11.85 3.32 12.07
N GLY A 88 11.90 4.45 11.38
CA GLY A 88 12.99 4.86 10.50
C GLY A 88 12.88 4.33 9.06
N GLN A 89 11.91 3.46 8.77
CA GLN A 89 11.63 2.99 7.41
C GLN A 89 10.43 3.73 6.82
N LEU A 90 10.67 4.58 5.82
CA LEU A 90 9.60 5.19 5.04
C LEU A 90 8.88 4.13 4.21
N VAL A 91 7.57 4.00 4.40
CA VAL A 91 6.68 3.13 3.64
C VAL A 91 5.76 3.98 2.77
N GLY A 92 5.61 3.58 1.50
CA GLY A 92 4.71 4.20 0.54
C GLY A 92 3.63 3.24 0.07
N TYR A 93 2.37 3.65 0.16
CA TYR A 93 1.23 2.94 -0.42
C TYR A 93 0.64 3.76 -1.58
N PRO A 94 1.04 3.49 -2.83
CA PRO A 94 0.37 4.04 -4.00
C PRO A 94 -0.98 3.33 -4.19
N LEU A 95 -2.07 4.07 -4.03
CA LEU A 95 -3.43 3.61 -4.28
C LEU A 95 -3.92 4.32 -5.55
N LEU A 96 -3.67 3.68 -6.69
CA LEU A 96 -3.88 4.27 -8.01
C LEU A 96 -5.04 3.58 -8.72
N GLN A 97 -5.84 4.36 -9.44
CA GLN A 97 -6.75 3.82 -10.43
C GLN A 97 -5.96 3.56 -11.71
N LEU A 98 -5.76 2.27 -11.99
CA LEU A 98 -5.09 1.83 -13.20
C LEU A 98 -6.15 1.41 -14.22
N ASP A 99 -5.92 1.78 -15.47
CA ASP A 99 -6.76 1.30 -16.56
C ASP A 99 -6.61 -0.21 -16.71
N SER A 100 -7.73 -0.91 -16.83
CA SER A 100 -7.73 -2.31 -17.23
C SER A 100 -7.10 -2.43 -18.61
N LYS A 101 -6.16 -3.37 -18.81
CA LYS A 101 -5.76 -3.71 -20.18
C LYS A 101 -6.97 -4.22 -20.94
N ARG A 102 -7.03 -3.87 -22.25
CA ARG A 102 -8.06 -4.28 -23.22
C ARG A 102 -8.53 -5.72 -22.94
N GLY A 103 -9.78 -5.88 -22.48
CA GLY A 103 -10.37 -7.18 -22.17
C GLY A 103 -10.96 -7.34 -20.76
N GLY A 104 -10.91 -6.32 -19.90
CA GLY A 104 -11.59 -6.36 -18.59
C GLY A 104 -10.90 -7.20 -17.52
N GLY A 105 -9.64 -7.57 -17.75
CA GLY A 105 -8.80 -8.26 -16.76
C GLY A 105 -8.19 -7.30 -15.73
N MET A 106 -7.66 -7.86 -14.65
CA MET A 106 -6.93 -7.12 -13.60
C MET A 106 -5.77 -6.32 -14.23
N ALA A 107 -5.54 -5.10 -13.73
CA ALA A 107 -4.47 -4.25 -14.21
C ALA A 107 -3.12 -5.00 -14.19
N ASP A 108 -2.37 -4.90 -15.28
CA ASP A 108 -1.08 -5.58 -15.41
C ASP A 108 -0.06 -4.91 -14.51
N THR A 109 0.14 -5.45 -13.31
CA THR A 109 1.09 -4.92 -12.33
C THR A 109 2.52 -4.88 -12.86
N ALA A 110 2.89 -5.65 -13.89
CA ALA A 110 4.24 -5.59 -14.47
C ALA A 110 4.45 -4.36 -15.38
N ALA A 111 3.38 -3.73 -15.85
CA ALA A 111 3.47 -2.49 -16.64
C ALA A 111 3.60 -1.22 -15.78
N TYR A 112 3.41 -1.35 -14.46
CA TYR A 112 3.34 -0.24 -13.51
C TYR A 112 4.34 -0.37 -12.35
N VAL A 113 5.33 -1.26 -12.48
CA VAL A 113 6.49 -1.41 -11.58
C VAL A 113 7.74 -0.93 -12.31
#